data_AF-A0A9D1IFW8-F1
#
_entry.id   AF-A0A9D1IFW8-F1
#
_cell.length_a   1.000
_cell.length_b   1.000
_cell.length_c   1.000
_cell.angle_alpha   90.00
_cell.angle_beta   90.00
_cell.angle_gamma   90.00
#
_symmetry.space_group_name_H-M   'P 1'
#
loop_
_entity.id
_entity.type
_entity.pdbx_description
1 polymer ?
#
loop_
_entity_poly.entity_id
_entity_poly.type
_entity_poly.pdbx_seq_one_letter_code
_entity_poly.pdbx_strand_id
1 'polypeptide(L)'
;MSFNPIAITFCGYLLLMVAIGFIAWHYTRDFNDYVLGGRRLGGLVTALSVGASDMSGWLLMGLPGAVFLSGISEGWLAIGLCIGSLTNWQIVAARLRVYTERCKNALTLPDYLSHRFDDDKRLLSIICAIVILIFFTIYSASGMVAGARLFESTFDMDYSTALWIG
;
A
#
# COMPACT_ATOMS: atom_id res chain seq x y z
N MET A 1 -8.98 -6.74 -35.99
CA MET A 1 -8.64 -6.47 -34.58
C MET A 1 -7.36 -5.66 -34.57
N SER A 2 -7.44 -4.36 -34.32
CA SER A 2 -6.26 -3.51 -34.19
C SER A 2 -5.47 -3.93 -32.94
N PHE A 3 -4.22 -4.35 -33.13
CA PHE A 3 -3.31 -4.66 -32.03
C PHE A 3 -3.03 -3.38 -31.25
N ASN A 4 -3.55 -3.26 -30.02
CA ASN A 4 -3.18 -2.19 -29.10
C ASN A 4 -2.01 -2.69 -28.23
N PRO A 5 -0.77 -2.23 -28.47
CA PRO A 5 0.39 -2.72 -27.73
C PRO A 5 0.26 -2.49 -26.22
N ILE A 6 -0.42 -1.41 -25.80
CA ILE A 6 -0.65 -1.06 -24.40
C ILE A 6 -1.56 -2.10 -23.72
N ALA A 7 -2.61 -2.53 -24.41
CA ALA A 7 -3.52 -3.55 -23.86
C ALA A 7 -2.80 -4.91 -23.72
N ILE A 8 -1.94 -5.26 -24.68
CA ILE A 8 -1.19 -6.53 -24.65
C ILE A 8 -0.18 -6.54 -23.50
N THR A 9 0.60 -5.47 -23.33
CA THR A 9 1.56 -5.37 -22.24
C THR A 9 0.87 -5.35 -20.88
N PHE A 10 -0.25 -4.64 -20.77
CA PHE A 10 -1.05 -4.59 -19.54
C PHE A 10 -1.62 -5.97 -19.16
N CYS A 11 -2.29 -6.65 -20.09
CA CYS A 11 -2.81 -8.00 -19.84
C CYS A 11 -1.68 -9.00 -19.53
N GLY A 12 -0.55 -8.91 -20.25
CA GLY A 12 0.63 -9.74 -19.97
C GLY A 12 1.19 -9.51 -18.57
N TYR A 13 1.26 -8.25 -18.13
CA TYR A 13 1.67 -7.89 -16.77
C TYR A 13 0.72 -8.46 -15.71
N LEU A 14 -0.61 -8.34 -15.90
CA LEU A 14 -1.60 -8.90 -14.97
C LEU A 14 -1.48 -10.42 -14.87
N LEU A 15 -1.35 -11.12 -16.00
CA LEU A 15 -1.16 -12.58 -16.01
C LEU A 15 0.11 -12.98 -15.26
N LEU A 16 1.20 -12.24 -15.44
CA LEU A 16 2.45 -12.46 -14.71
C LEU A 16 2.27 -12.23 -13.20
N MET A 17 1.57 -11.17 -12.80
CA MET A 17 1.30 -10.90 -11.37
C MET A 17 0.44 -12.00 -10.73
N VAL A 18 -0.60 -12.46 -11.42
CA VAL A 18 -1.43 -13.60 -10.97
C VAL A 18 -0.59 -14.88 -10.86
N ALA A 19 0.28 -15.16 -11.83
CA ALA A 19 1.18 -16.31 -11.80
C ALA A 19 2.14 -16.26 -10.60
N ILE A 20 2.72 -15.09 -10.31
CA ILE A 20 3.55 -14.89 -9.12
C ILE A 20 2.74 -15.14 -7.84
N GLY A 21 1.48 -14.68 -7.79
CA GLY A 21 0.57 -14.94 -6.67
C GLY A 21 0.33 -16.43 -6.42
N PHE A 22 0.07 -17.21 -7.48
CA PHE A 22 -0.07 -18.66 -7.38
C PHE A 22 1.22 -19.35 -6.90
N ILE A 23 2.37 -18.92 -7.40
CA ILE A 23 3.67 -19.45 -6.95
C ILE A 23 3.87 -19.13 -5.46
N ALA A 24 3.63 -17.89 -5.04
CA ALA A 24 3.77 -17.44 -3.66
C ALA A 24 2.84 -18.20 -2.70
N TRP A 25 1.62 -18.50 -3.14
CA TRP A 25 0.66 -19.28 -2.35
C TRP A 25 1.19 -20.66 -1.94
N HIS A 26 1.97 -21.33 -2.80
CA HIS A 26 2.61 -22.61 -2.44
C HIS A 26 3.64 -22.52 -1.30
N TYR A 27 4.15 -21.31 -1.02
CA TYR A 27 5.11 -21.06 0.06
C TYR A 27 4.43 -20.60 1.36
N THR A 28 3.15 -20.28 1.34
CA THR A 28 2.39 -19.85 2.52
C THR A 28 1.75 -21.06 3.21
N ARG A 29 2.34 -21.52 4.32
CA ARG A 29 1.83 -22.70 5.06
C ARG A 29 1.11 -22.35 6.35
N ASP A 30 1.47 -21.23 6.97
CA ASP A 30 0.85 -20.75 8.20
C ASP A 30 0.62 -19.23 8.20
N PHE A 31 0.05 -18.73 9.30
CA PHE A 31 -0.27 -17.32 9.45
C PHE A 31 0.98 -16.42 9.51
N ASN A 32 2.10 -16.89 10.05
CA ASN A 32 3.35 -16.13 10.09
C ASN A 32 3.97 -16.02 8.70
N ASP A 33 3.87 -17.08 7.88
CA ASP A 33 4.26 -17.04 6.47
C ASP A 33 3.40 -16.04 5.70
N TYR A 34 2.09 -16.02 5.94
CA TYR A 34 1.17 -15.09 5.28
C TYR A 34 1.42 -13.63 5.65
N VAL A 35 1.61 -13.33 6.95
CA VAL A 35 1.72 -11.94 7.43
C VAL A 35 3.14 -11.38 7.36
N LEU A 36 4.17 -12.22 7.52
CA LEU A 36 5.57 -11.78 7.62
C LEU A 36 6.50 -12.41 6.58
N GLY A 37 5.99 -13.24 5.66
CA GLY A 37 6.84 -14.02 4.76
C GLY A 37 7.81 -14.93 5.52
N GLY A 38 7.39 -15.42 6.70
CA GLY A 38 8.22 -16.22 7.60
C GLY A 38 9.45 -15.49 8.13
N ARG A 39 9.49 -14.14 8.00
CA ARG A 39 10.67 -13.29 8.28
C ARG A 39 11.91 -13.66 7.45
N ARG A 40 11.71 -14.28 6.29
CA ARG A 40 12.79 -14.71 5.39
C ARG A 40 13.08 -13.69 4.28
N LEU A 41 12.22 -12.68 4.15
CA LEU A 41 12.39 -11.61 3.18
C LEU A 41 13.59 -10.72 3.59
N GLY A 42 14.57 -10.62 2.70
CA GLY A 42 15.73 -9.75 2.90
C GLY A 42 15.35 -8.27 2.93
N GLY A 43 16.20 -7.43 3.53
CA GLY A 43 15.90 -6.00 3.73
C GLY A 43 15.55 -5.23 2.46
N LEU A 44 16.17 -5.56 1.31
CA LEU A 44 15.87 -4.93 0.03
C LEU A 44 14.44 -5.23 -0.46
N VAL A 45 14.00 -6.50 -0.37
CA VAL A 45 12.66 -6.91 -0.81
C VAL A 45 11.61 -6.26 0.08
N THR A 46 11.86 -6.23 1.39
CA THR A 46 10.98 -5.55 2.36
C THR A 46 10.90 -4.05 2.08
N ALA A 47 12.02 -3.39 1.79
CA ALA A 47 12.05 -1.95 1.46
C ALA A 47 11.26 -1.64 0.19
N LEU A 48 11.44 -2.44 -0.87
CA LEU A 48 10.68 -2.31 -2.12
C LEU A 48 9.18 -2.55 -1.91
N SER A 49 8.81 -3.54 -1.09
CA SER A 49 7.41 -3.84 -0.79
C SER A 49 6.73 -2.72 -0.01
N VAL A 50 7.43 -2.12 0.97
CA VAL A 50 6.93 -0.95 1.71
C VAL A 50 6.79 0.24 0.77
N GLY A 51 7.79 0.50 -0.09
CA GLY A 51 7.72 1.57 -1.08
C GLY A 51 6.58 1.40 -2.07
N ALA A 52 6.38 0.19 -2.60
CA ALA A 52 5.26 -0.12 -3.49
C ALA A 52 3.90 0.08 -2.80
N SER A 53 3.80 -0.21 -1.50
CA SER A 53 2.58 0.02 -0.71
C SER A 53 2.29 1.51 -0.49
N ASP A 54 3.33 2.35 -0.43
CA ASP A 54 3.21 3.81 -0.31
C ASP A 54 2.82 4.47 -1.65
N MET A 55 3.13 3.81 -2.77
CA MET A 55 2.78 4.28 -4.11
C MET A 55 1.28 4.08 -4.41
N SER A 56 0.51 5.15 -4.25
CA SER A 56 -0.94 5.18 -4.54
C SER A 56 -1.29 6.01 -5.77
N GLY A 57 -2.59 6.09 -6.10
CA GLY A 57 -3.11 6.98 -7.15
C GLY A 57 -2.72 8.45 -6.95
N TRP A 58 -2.40 8.86 -5.72
CA TRP A 58 -1.81 10.16 -5.44
C TRP A 58 -0.50 10.40 -6.18
N LEU A 59 0.43 9.44 -6.20
CA LEU A 59 1.71 9.59 -6.89
C LEU A 59 1.56 9.50 -8.41
N LEU A 60 0.58 8.73 -8.90
CA LEU A 60 0.37 8.52 -10.32
C LEU A 60 -0.39 9.68 -11.00
N MET A 61 -1.40 10.24 -10.33
CA MET A 61 -2.25 11.31 -10.88
C MET A 61 -2.20 12.61 -10.08
N GLY A 62 -2.18 12.52 -8.75
CA GLY A 62 -2.23 13.69 -7.86
C GLY A 62 -0.98 14.57 -7.95
N LEU A 63 0.20 13.99 -7.73
CA LEU A 63 1.47 14.71 -7.73
C LEU A 63 1.81 15.30 -9.11
N PRO A 64 1.71 14.57 -10.24
CA PRO A 64 1.92 15.17 -11.56
C PRO A 64 0.92 16.27 -11.88
N GLY A 65 -0.34 16.13 -11.46
CA GLY A 65 -1.36 17.18 -11.60
C GLY A 65 -1.03 18.44 -10.80
N ALA A 66 -0.58 18.28 -9.55
CA ALA A 66 -0.13 19.39 -8.71
C ALA A 66 1.09 20.09 -9.30
N VAL A 67 2.09 19.33 -9.77
CA VAL A 67 3.29 19.87 -10.44
C VAL A 67 2.92 20.57 -11.75
N PHE A 68 1.96 20.06 -12.51
CA PHE A 68 1.49 20.70 -13.74
C PHE A 68 0.86 22.08 -13.47
N LEU A 69 0.14 22.23 -12.35
CA LEU A 69 -0.52 23.48 -11.96
C LEU A 69 0.43 24.47 -11.26
N SER A 70 1.25 23.99 -10.32
CA SER A 70 2.09 24.80 -9.43
C SER A 70 3.58 24.86 -9.85
N GLY A 71 3.96 24.10 -10.88
CA GLY A 71 5.32 23.99 -11.38
C GLY A 71 6.25 23.13 -10.51
N ILE A 72 7.55 23.22 -10.80
CA ILE A 72 8.64 22.50 -10.10
C ILE A 72 8.74 22.85 -8.62
N SER A 73 8.08 23.93 -8.19
CA SER A 73 8.02 24.33 -6.78
C SER A 73 7.59 23.16 -5.87
N GLU A 74 6.67 22.30 -6.31
CA GLU A 74 6.19 21.10 -5.60
C GLU A 74 7.24 20.00 -5.38
N GLY A 75 8.44 20.12 -5.97
CA GLY A 75 9.55 19.19 -5.76
C GLY A 75 9.98 19.06 -4.29
N TRP A 76 9.63 20.03 -3.44
CA TRP A 76 9.86 19.96 -2.00
C TRP A 76 9.16 18.75 -1.34
N LEU A 77 8.03 18.26 -1.89
CA LEU A 77 7.36 17.06 -1.39
C LEU A 77 8.27 15.85 -1.44
N ALA A 78 8.97 15.64 -2.56
CA ALA A 78 9.87 14.50 -2.72
C ALA A 78 11.00 14.53 -1.68
N ILE A 79 11.59 15.71 -1.46
CA ILE A 79 12.64 15.91 -0.46
C ILE A 79 12.10 15.67 0.95
N GLY A 80 10.93 16.23 1.26
CA GLY A 80 10.26 16.07 2.55
C GLY A 80 9.90 14.61 2.86
N LEU A 81 9.38 13.88 1.87
CA LEU A 81 9.06 12.45 1.99
C LEU A 81 10.33 11.61 2.20
N CYS A 82 11.41 11.89 1.48
CA CYS A 82 12.70 11.22 1.67
C CYS A 82 13.25 11.44 3.09
N ILE A 83 13.31 12.69 3.55
CA ILE A 83 13.83 13.01 4.89
C ILE A 83 12.90 12.44 5.98
N GLY A 84 11.59 12.58 5.80
CA GLY A 84 10.58 12.10 6.74
C GLY A 84 10.60 10.58 6.90
N SER A 85 10.67 9.85 5.78
CA SER A 85 10.77 8.38 5.80
C SER A 85 12.06 7.91 6.47
N LEU A 86 13.21 8.52 6.14
CA LEU A 86 14.50 8.23 6.79
C LEU A 86 14.44 8.48 8.30
N THR A 87 13.90 9.63 8.71
CA THR A 87 13.78 10.01 10.12
C THR A 87 12.85 9.05 10.87
N ASN A 88 11.70 8.70 10.28
CA ASN A 88 10.77 7.73 10.85
C ASN A 88 11.44 6.36 11.03
N TRP A 89 12.23 5.92 10.04
CA TRP A 89 12.90 4.63 10.11
C TRP A 89 13.97 4.59 11.21
N GLN A 90 14.76 5.65 11.33
CA GLN A 90 15.83 5.75 12.32
C GLN A 90 15.30 5.90 13.76
N ILE A 91 14.23 6.68 13.95
CA ILE A 91 13.76 7.05 15.29
C ILE A 91 12.66 6.11 15.78
N VAL A 92 11.68 5.80 14.93
CA VAL A 92 10.43 5.15 15.35
C VAL A 92 10.49 3.65 15.11
N ALA A 93 10.91 3.20 13.92
CA ALA A 93 10.74 1.80 13.52
C ALA A 93 11.48 0.80 14.43
N ALA A 94 12.75 1.05 14.74
CA ALA A 94 13.54 0.17 15.61
C ALA A 94 12.95 0.08 17.03
N ARG A 95 12.54 1.23 17.59
CA ARG A 95 11.91 1.28 18.92
C ARG A 95 10.57 0.56 18.92
N LEU A 96 9.73 0.82 17.92
CA LEU A 96 8.42 0.19 17.78
C LEU A 96 8.56 -1.33 17.69
N ARG A 97 9.54 -1.84 16.94
CA ARG A 97 9.79 -3.29 16.85
C ARG A 97 10.12 -3.92 18.21
N VAL A 98 11.00 -3.28 18.99
CA VAL A 98 11.35 -3.77 20.34
C VAL A 98 10.11 -3.80 21.25
N TYR A 99 9.24 -2.79 21.16
CA TYR A 99 8.02 -2.76 21.96
C TYR A 99 6.98 -3.78 21.49
N THR A 100 6.82 -4.01 20.18
CA THR A 100 5.88 -5.03 19.70
C THR A 100 6.30 -6.43 20.13
N GLU A 101 7.60 -6.75 20.16
CA GLU A 101 8.11 -8.01 20.72
C GLU A 101 7.71 -8.22 22.18
N ARG A 102 7.84 -7.18 23.01
CA ARG A 102 7.44 -7.22 24.43
C ARG A 102 5.93 -7.34 24.61
N CYS A 103 5.15 -6.74 23.71
CA CYS A 103 3.69 -6.80 23.69
C CYS A 103 3.20 -8.05 22.95
N LYS A 104 3.62 -9.24 23.39
CA LYS A 104 3.24 -10.56 22.82
C LYS A 104 3.53 -10.70 21.32
N ASN A 105 4.60 -10.05 20.85
CA ASN A 105 4.97 -10.01 19.43
C ASN A 105 3.81 -9.53 18.53
N ALA A 106 3.13 -8.46 18.96
CA ALA A 106 2.01 -7.84 18.24
C ALA A 106 2.36 -7.54 16.78
N LEU A 107 1.45 -7.89 15.87
CA LEU A 107 1.65 -7.77 14.42
C LEU A 107 0.94 -6.55 13.82
N THR A 108 -0.01 -5.96 14.53
CA THR A 108 -0.78 -4.80 14.06
C THR A 108 -0.77 -3.68 15.09
N LEU A 109 -1.00 -2.44 14.65
CA LEU A 109 -1.09 -1.29 15.55
C LEU A 109 -2.22 -1.42 16.60
N PRO A 110 -3.46 -1.83 16.24
CA PRO A 110 -4.53 -2.03 17.22
C PRO A 110 -4.18 -3.07 18.30
N ASP A 111 -3.48 -4.13 17.91
CA ASP A 111 -3.05 -5.22 18.80
C ASP A 111 -1.90 -4.78 19.72
N TYR A 112 -0.91 -4.09 19.14
CA TYR A 112 0.18 -3.47 19.89
C TYR A 112 -0.36 -2.51 20.96
N LEU A 113 -1.28 -1.63 20.59
CA LEU A 113 -1.85 -0.65 21.50
C LEU A 113 -2.68 -1.32 22.61
N SER A 114 -3.49 -2.32 22.29
CA SER A 114 -4.25 -3.06 23.32
C SER A 114 -3.33 -3.75 24.33
N HIS A 115 -2.26 -4.40 23.87
CA HIS A 115 -1.28 -5.03 24.77
C HIS A 115 -0.36 -4.04 25.49
N ARG A 116 -0.10 -2.86 24.92
CA ARG A 116 0.76 -1.84 25.52
C ARG A 116 0.08 -1.11 26.68
N PHE A 117 -1.25 -1.00 26.64
CA PHE A 117 -2.07 -0.29 27.61
C PHE A 117 -2.94 -1.22 28.48
N ASP A 118 -2.69 -2.54 28.43
CA ASP A 118 -3.44 -3.55 29.17
C ASP A 118 -4.97 -3.40 29.00
N ASP A 119 -5.40 -3.13 27.78
CA ASP A 119 -6.82 -2.92 27.43
C ASP A 119 -7.55 -4.26 27.28
N ASP A 120 -7.94 -4.85 28.41
CA ASP A 120 -8.67 -6.12 28.49
C ASP A 120 -10.03 -6.08 27.76
N LYS A 121 -10.62 -4.88 27.60
CA LYS A 121 -11.92 -4.69 26.95
C LYS A 121 -11.80 -4.48 25.43
N ARG A 122 -10.57 -4.40 24.90
CA ARG A 122 -10.25 -4.16 23.47
C ARG A 122 -10.89 -2.89 22.90
N LEU A 123 -11.24 -1.93 23.74
CA LEU A 123 -11.85 -0.67 23.33
C LEU A 123 -10.92 0.13 22.40
N LEU A 124 -9.63 0.14 22.72
CA LEU A 124 -8.60 0.81 21.94
C LEU A 124 -8.43 0.15 20.56
N SER A 125 -8.48 -1.19 20.51
CA SER A 125 -8.45 -1.90 19.23
C SER A 125 -9.67 -1.57 18.35
N ILE A 126 -10.87 -1.46 18.94
CA ILE A 126 -12.09 -1.11 18.22
C ILE A 126 -11.99 0.31 17.67
N ILE A 127 -11.54 1.27 18.47
CA ILE A 127 -11.35 2.66 18.02
C ILE A 127 -10.35 2.70 16.86
N CYS A 128 -9.20 2.04 16.99
CA CYS A 128 -8.23 1.96 15.90
C CYS A 128 -8.80 1.29 14.66
N ALA A 129 -9.56 0.20 14.81
CA ALA A 129 -10.19 -0.49 13.69
C ALA A 129 -11.21 0.40 12.96
N ILE A 130 -12.03 1.17 13.68
CA ILE A 130 -12.98 2.12 13.09
C ILE A 130 -12.24 3.22 12.33
N VAL A 131 -11.20 3.81 12.94
CA VAL A 131 -10.38 4.84 12.29
C VAL A 131 -9.75 4.28 11.01
N ILE A 132 -9.08 3.13 11.10
CA ILE A 132 -8.48 2.46 9.93
C ILE A 132 -9.54 2.20 8.86
N LEU A 133 -10.71 1.66 9.23
CA LEU A 133 -11.77 1.35 8.28
C LEU A 133 -12.25 2.59 7.52
N ILE A 134 -12.49 3.71 8.22
CA ILE A 134 -12.96 4.96 7.59
C ILE A 134 -11.91 5.49 6.61
N PHE A 135 -10.66 5.65 7.06
CA PHE A 135 -9.60 6.20 6.21
C PHE A 135 -9.24 5.24 5.07
N PHE A 136 -9.19 3.94 5.33
CA PHE A 136 -8.91 2.93 4.30
C PHE A 136 -10.02 2.83 3.26
N THR A 137 -11.27 3.05 3.66
CA THR A 137 -12.40 3.11 2.71
C THR A 137 -12.26 4.30 1.76
N ILE A 138 -11.98 5.50 2.29
CA ILE A 138 -11.76 6.69 1.47
C ILE A 138 -10.55 6.51 0.55
N TYR A 139 -9.46 5.95 1.09
CA TYR A 139 -8.25 5.64 0.33
C TYR A 139 -8.50 4.63 -0.80
N SER A 140 -9.22 3.55 -0.51
CA SER A 140 -9.53 2.52 -1.51
C SER A 140 -10.46 3.08 -2.60
N ALA A 141 -11.47 3.87 -2.21
CA ALA A 141 -12.37 4.53 -3.14
C ALA A 141 -11.64 5.51 -4.06
N SER A 142 -10.72 6.33 -3.52
CA SER A 142 -9.92 7.24 -4.35
C SER A 142 -8.98 6.49 -5.31
N GLY A 143 -8.44 5.35 -4.87
CA GLY A 143 -7.68 4.43 -5.71
C GLY A 143 -8.48 3.89 -6.90
N MET A 144 -9.70 3.39 -6.66
CA MET A 144 -10.59 2.91 -7.74
C MET A 144 -10.94 4.03 -8.74
N VAL A 145 -11.25 5.24 -8.26
CA VAL A 145 -11.56 6.39 -9.13
C VAL A 145 -10.35 6.78 -9.98
N ALA A 146 -9.15 6.81 -9.40
CA ALA A 146 -7.92 7.10 -10.15
C ALA A 146 -7.64 6.03 -11.21
N GLY A 147 -7.85 4.75 -10.88
CA GLY A 147 -7.75 3.63 -11.83
C GLY A 147 -8.75 3.76 -12.98
N ALA A 148 -10.02 4.00 -12.68
CA ALA A 148 -11.07 4.20 -13.69
C ALA A 148 -10.75 5.35 -14.64
N ARG A 149 -10.28 6.49 -14.11
CA ARG A 149 -9.84 7.64 -14.94
C ARG A 149 -8.63 7.31 -15.81
N LEU A 150 -7.70 6.51 -15.31
CA LEU A 150 -6.56 6.06 -16.11
C LEU A 150 -7.01 5.20 -17.29
N PHE A 151 -7.93 4.26 -17.05
CA PHE A 151 -8.47 3.39 -18.08
C PHE A 151 -9.31 4.15 -19.10
N GLU A 152 -10.17 5.06 -18.64
CA GLU A 152 -10.93 5.99 -19.49
C GLU A 152 -10.00 6.75 -20.44
N SER A 153 -8.94 7.37 -19.90
CA SER A 153 -8.00 8.15 -20.71
C SER A 153 -7.08 7.32 -21.62
N THR A 154 -6.76 6.08 -21.25
CA THR A 154 -5.76 5.26 -21.97
C THR A 154 -6.37 4.36 -23.02
N PHE A 155 -7.57 3.82 -22.74
CA PHE A 155 -8.25 2.85 -23.59
C PHE A 155 -9.53 3.39 -24.22
N ASP A 156 -9.86 4.67 -24.00
CA ASP A 156 -11.07 5.36 -24.51
C ASP A 156 -12.35 4.61 -24.11
N MET A 157 -12.37 4.07 -22.89
CA MET A 157 -13.48 3.32 -22.33
C MET A 157 -14.44 4.25 -21.57
N ASP A 158 -15.74 3.95 -21.60
CA ASP A 158 -16.70 4.64 -20.73
C ASP A 158 -16.30 4.48 -19.26
N TYR A 159 -16.37 5.57 -18.48
CA TYR A 159 -16.00 5.60 -17.07
C TYR A 159 -16.66 4.48 -16.25
N SER A 160 -17.94 4.17 -16.52
CA SER A 160 -18.66 3.12 -15.80
C SER A 160 -18.03 1.76 -16.05
N THR A 161 -17.66 1.49 -17.30
CA THR A 161 -17.00 0.24 -17.70
C THR A 161 -15.57 0.19 -17.15
N ALA A 162 -14.86 1.32 -17.18
CA ALA A 162 -13.52 1.47 -16.63
C ALA A 162 -13.49 1.25 -15.11
N LEU A 163 -14.52 1.69 -14.38
CA LEU A 163 -14.64 1.49 -12.93
C LEU A 163 -14.92 0.04 -12.54
N TRP A 164 -15.61 -0.73 -13.39
CA TRP A 164 -15.87 -2.15 -13.13
C TRP A 164 -14.67 -3.06 -13.45
N ILE A 165 -13.88 -2.69 -14.44
CA ILE A 165 -12.79 -3.53 -14.99
C ILE A 165 -11.42 -3.12 -14.45
N GLY A 166 -11.19 -1.83 -14.20
CA GLY A 166 -9.93 -1.26 -13.69
C GLY A 166 -9.81 -1.35 -12.18
#